data_AF-A0A2E2A2M0-F1
#
_entry.id   AF-A0A2E2A2M0-F1
#
_cell.length_a   1.000
_cell.length_b   1.000
_cell.length_c   1.000
_cell.angle_alpha   90.00
_cell.angle_beta   90.00
_cell.angle_gamma   90.00
#
_symmetry.space_group_name_H-M   'P 1'
#
loop_
_entity.id
_entity.type
_entity.pdbx_description
1 polymer ?
#
loop_
_entity_poly.entity_id
_entity_poly.type
_entity_poly.pdbx_seq_one_letter_code
_entity_poly.pdbx_strand_id
1 'polypeptide(L)'
;MKHMLLYILICLSISFNQDSRSIIFNTGTPETEDGYLIDINNSIANRFTPTSDFAMEAFKVTMILESESGAALVSIHEDNNNQPGEILGEWELTLANLGLREYLVYTFQDCILFDENQNYWISVRPGTDETIATWVYSPSIFYTYSSSSDNQLTWSTNTGAAGSCKVYAEEFFYPEISLGDINEDSSVDVIDIVMIVAYITNTGPLLDYQIANGDVNSDQSLDVLDIVQLVGEIVNTEPMPNFSLLDFNPNSDYYNQSIGPETFSNEVSCYYFGKQG
;
A
#
# COMPACT_ATOMS: atom_id res chain seq x y z
N MET A 1 9.24 14.56 -32.96
CA MET A 1 8.59 14.94 -31.68
C MET A 1 7.59 13.88 -31.19
N LYS A 2 6.63 13.42 -32.01
CA LYS A 2 5.65 12.38 -31.62
C LYS A 2 6.26 11.06 -31.14
N HIS A 3 7.30 10.57 -31.83
CA HIS A 3 8.01 9.35 -31.41
C HIS A 3 8.83 9.53 -30.13
N MET A 4 9.38 10.73 -29.88
CA MET A 4 10.12 11.04 -28.66
C MET A 4 9.19 11.04 -27.43
N LEU A 5 7.96 11.54 -27.57
CA LEU A 5 6.95 11.49 -26.52
C LEU A 5 6.53 10.04 -26.21
N LEU A 6 6.38 9.20 -27.24
CA LEU A 6 6.04 7.79 -27.09
C LEU A 6 7.15 7.01 -26.37
N TYR A 7 8.42 7.26 -26.69
CA TYR A 7 9.53 6.63 -25.97
C TYR A 7 9.63 7.12 -24.52
N ILE A 8 9.32 8.37 -24.23
CA ILE A 8 9.24 8.90 -22.86
C ILE A 8 8.10 8.22 -22.07
N LEU A 9 6.92 8.04 -22.67
CA LEU A 9 5.78 7.33 -22.06
C LEU A 9 6.06 5.84 -21.83
N ILE A 10 6.72 5.16 -22.78
CA ILE A 10 7.11 3.75 -22.63
C ILE A 10 8.18 3.62 -21.53
N CYS A 11 9.19 4.49 -21.50
CA CYS A 11 10.17 4.50 -20.41
C CYS A 11 9.52 4.81 -19.05
N LEU A 12 8.54 5.72 -18.98
CA LEU A 12 7.75 5.97 -17.77
C LEU A 12 7.01 4.71 -17.30
N SER A 13 6.37 3.98 -18.21
CA SER A 13 5.59 2.77 -17.89
C SER A 13 6.44 1.59 -17.39
N ILE A 14 7.71 1.51 -17.81
CA ILE A 14 8.65 0.49 -17.34
C ILE A 14 9.15 0.85 -15.92
N SER A 15 9.24 2.14 -15.58
CA SER A 15 9.52 2.57 -14.20
C SER A 15 8.36 2.40 -13.21
N PHE A 16 7.12 2.17 -13.69
CA PHE A 16 5.96 1.88 -12.84
C PHE A 16 5.60 0.38 -12.76
N ASN A 17 6.35 -0.50 -13.42
CA ASN A 17 6.25 -1.93 -13.13
C ASN A 17 7.11 -2.25 -11.90
N GLN A 18 6.56 -2.00 -10.71
CA GLN A 18 6.99 -2.71 -9.53
C GLN A 18 5.87 -3.65 -9.08
N ASP A 19 6.25 -4.91 -8.96
CA ASP A 19 5.63 -5.91 -8.12
C ASP A 19 5.71 -5.43 -6.65
N SER A 20 5.02 -4.34 -6.32
CA SER A 20 5.07 -3.66 -5.04
C SER A 20 3.82 -4.00 -4.25
N ARG A 21 3.88 -5.13 -3.52
CA ARG A 21 3.37 -5.10 -2.14
C ARG A 21 3.85 -3.80 -1.50
N SER A 22 2.97 -3.03 -0.88
CA SER A 22 3.29 -1.65 -0.49
C SER A 22 4.45 -1.65 0.51
N ILE A 23 5.65 -1.35 0.01
CA ILE A 23 6.84 -1.24 0.83
C ILE A 23 6.69 0.06 1.61
N ILE A 24 6.30 -0.04 2.87
CA ILE A 24 6.07 1.13 3.73
C ILE A 24 7.35 1.63 4.39
N PHE A 25 8.40 0.80 4.43
CA PHE A 25 9.72 1.21 4.91
C PHE A 25 10.83 0.49 4.14
N ASN A 26 11.85 1.23 3.72
CA ASN A 26 12.99 0.70 2.98
C ASN A 26 14.28 1.48 3.27
N THR A 27 15.28 0.76 3.76
CA THR A 27 16.59 1.34 4.07
C THR A 27 17.58 1.28 2.91
N GLY A 28 17.20 0.69 1.78
CA GLY A 28 18.05 0.46 0.61
C GLY A 28 18.70 -0.93 0.61
N THR A 29 19.54 -1.19 -0.40
CA THR A 29 20.33 -2.41 -0.49
C THR A 29 21.72 -2.12 0.09
N PRO A 30 22.24 -2.93 1.03
CA PRO A 30 23.58 -2.72 1.59
C PRO A 30 24.68 -2.74 0.54
N GLU A 31 25.65 -1.86 0.70
CA GLU A 31 26.88 -1.77 -0.12
C GLU A 31 28.14 -2.12 0.69
N THR A 32 27.96 -2.49 1.97
CA THR A 32 29.01 -2.83 2.93
C THR A 32 28.60 -4.08 3.73
N GLU A 33 29.57 -4.68 4.41
CA GLU A 33 29.36 -5.70 5.45
C GLU A 33 29.46 -5.11 6.87
N ASP A 34 29.85 -3.83 7.00
CA ASP A 34 29.83 -3.12 8.28
C ASP A 34 28.39 -2.93 8.77
N GLY A 35 28.19 -2.98 10.08
CA GLY A 35 26.87 -2.80 10.67
C GLY A 35 26.90 -2.63 12.18
N TYR A 36 25.72 -2.65 12.77
CA TYR A 36 25.59 -2.66 14.22
C TYR A 36 25.82 -4.07 14.77
N LEU A 37 26.65 -4.16 15.79
CA LEU A 37 26.80 -5.38 16.59
C LEU A 37 25.49 -5.69 17.32
N ILE A 38 25.04 -6.92 17.20
CA ILE A 38 23.90 -7.51 17.91
C ILE A 38 24.45 -8.63 18.78
N ASP A 39 24.42 -8.41 20.09
CA ASP A 39 24.84 -9.35 21.13
C ASP A 39 24.04 -9.10 22.41
N ILE A 40 24.32 -9.85 23.47
CA ILE A 40 23.59 -9.76 24.75
C ILE A 40 23.53 -8.35 25.36
N ASN A 41 24.46 -7.47 24.98
CA ASN A 41 24.52 -6.09 25.46
C ASN A 41 24.11 -5.08 24.39
N ASN A 42 23.76 -5.46 23.16
CA ASN A 42 23.51 -4.51 22.09
C ASN A 42 22.26 -4.88 21.30
N SER A 43 21.32 -3.95 21.25
CA SER A 43 20.11 -4.02 20.44
C SER A 43 19.90 -2.71 19.72
N ILE A 44 19.37 -2.77 18.50
CA ILE A 44 19.14 -1.61 17.66
C ILE A 44 17.69 -1.62 17.18
N ALA A 45 17.11 -0.45 16.97
CA ALA A 45 15.82 -0.27 16.36
C ALA A 45 15.84 0.85 15.31
N ASN A 46 15.17 0.65 14.19
CA ASN A 46 14.96 1.67 13.18
C ASN A 46 13.54 2.22 13.27
N ARG A 47 13.39 3.56 13.18
CA ARG A 47 12.09 4.20 13.14
C ARG A 47 11.55 4.24 11.70
N PHE A 48 10.26 4.04 11.55
CA PHE A 48 9.54 4.28 10.30
C PHE A 48 8.17 4.93 10.58
N THR A 49 7.62 5.59 9.56
CA THR A 49 6.36 6.35 9.64
C THR A 49 5.54 6.05 8.40
N PRO A 50 4.46 5.26 8.51
CA PRO A 50 3.58 4.96 7.38
C PRO A 50 2.80 6.19 6.92
N THR A 51 2.51 6.26 5.62
CA THR A 51 1.85 7.41 4.97
C THR A 51 0.34 7.27 4.83
N SER A 52 -0.21 6.14 5.28
CA SER A 52 -1.63 5.75 5.23
C SER A 52 -1.85 4.72 6.33
N ASP A 53 -3.06 4.22 6.46
CA ASP A 53 -3.35 3.08 7.32
C ASP A 53 -2.91 1.79 6.62
N PHE A 54 -2.22 0.91 7.33
CA PHE A 54 -1.70 -0.33 6.76
C PHE A 54 -1.91 -1.55 7.66
N ALA A 55 -2.05 -2.73 7.06
CA ALA A 55 -1.93 -4.02 7.73
C ALA A 55 -0.60 -4.69 7.35
N MET A 56 0.21 -5.05 8.35
CA MET A 56 1.56 -5.61 8.11
C MET A 56 1.51 -6.98 7.44
N GLU A 57 2.31 -7.18 6.39
CA GLU A 57 2.40 -8.47 5.68
C GLU A 57 3.71 -9.22 5.92
N ALA A 58 4.81 -8.48 6.00
CA ALA A 58 6.15 -9.05 6.06
C ALA A 58 7.19 -8.02 6.46
N PHE A 59 8.36 -8.50 6.84
CA PHE A 59 9.56 -7.68 6.92
C PHE A 59 10.77 -8.45 6.41
N LYS A 60 11.82 -7.70 6.08
CA LYS A 60 13.12 -8.24 5.70
C LYS A 60 14.20 -7.56 6.51
N VAL A 61 15.19 -8.32 7.01
CA VAL A 61 16.42 -7.78 7.62
C VAL A 61 17.65 -8.41 6.95
N THR A 62 18.73 -7.64 6.80
CA THR A 62 19.98 -8.13 6.23
C THR A 62 21.05 -8.22 7.31
N MET A 63 21.55 -9.43 7.57
CA MET A 63 22.45 -9.67 8.69
C MET A 63 23.58 -10.65 8.35
N ILE A 64 24.63 -10.60 9.14
CA ILE A 64 25.77 -11.53 9.12
C ILE A 64 25.83 -12.20 10.49
N LEU A 65 25.89 -13.53 10.53
CA LEU A 65 26.15 -14.26 11.77
C LEU A 65 27.66 -14.41 11.96
N GLU A 66 28.16 -14.08 13.16
CA GLU A 66 29.59 -14.18 13.51
C GLU A 66 29.87 -15.32 14.49
N SER A 67 28.91 -15.67 15.36
CA SER A 67 28.99 -16.86 16.22
C SER A 67 28.81 -18.16 15.43
N GLU A 68 29.18 -19.31 16.02
CA GLU A 68 29.03 -20.63 15.36
C GLU A 68 27.57 -20.97 15.03
N SER A 69 26.67 -20.58 15.93
CA SER A 69 25.22 -20.62 15.78
C SER A 69 24.60 -19.42 16.49
N GLY A 70 23.38 -19.06 16.13
CA GLY A 70 22.66 -17.96 16.77
C GLY A 70 21.30 -17.74 16.17
N ALA A 71 20.46 -17.03 16.91
CA ALA A 71 19.17 -16.56 16.47
C ALA A 71 19.05 -15.07 16.77
N ALA A 72 18.26 -14.34 16.01
CA ALA A 72 17.91 -12.96 16.32
C ALA A 72 16.41 -12.83 16.54
N LEU A 73 16.02 -12.04 17.52
CA LEU A 73 14.64 -11.65 17.74
C LEU A 73 14.43 -10.30 17.09
N VAL A 74 13.49 -10.26 16.15
CA VAL A 74 13.06 -9.04 15.48
C VAL A 74 11.69 -8.68 16.00
N SER A 75 11.49 -7.42 16.36
CA SER A 75 10.23 -6.97 16.97
C SER A 75 9.73 -5.69 16.33
N ILE A 76 8.41 -5.56 16.19
CA ILE A 76 7.75 -4.30 15.89
C ILE A 76 7.28 -3.68 17.19
N HIS A 77 7.52 -2.38 17.36
CA HIS A 77 7.07 -1.62 18.52
C HIS A 77 6.24 -0.41 18.11
N GLU A 78 5.32 -0.02 19.00
CA GLU A 78 4.78 1.35 19.01
C GLU A 78 5.87 2.36 19.35
N ASP A 79 5.68 3.63 18.98
CA ASP A 79 6.52 4.72 19.46
C ASP A 79 6.09 5.19 20.86
N ASN A 80 7.05 5.29 21.76
CA ASN A 80 6.90 5.93 23.06
C ASN A 80 7.85 7.13 23.16
N ASN A 81 7.35 8.31 22.81
CA ASN A 81 8.11 9.56 22.88
C ASN A 81 9.44 9.51 22.09
N ASN A 82 9.37 9.09 20.83
CA ASN A 82 10.52 8.95 19.94
C ASN A 82 11.53 7.86 20.35
N GLN A 83 11.03 6.80 20.98
CA GLN A 83 11.79 5.60 21.36
C GLN A 83 10.91 4.36 21.16
N PRO A 84 11.49 3.16 20.95
CA PRO A 84 10.72 1.92 20.94
C PRO A 84 9.94 1.73 22.25
N GLY A 85 8.63 1.51 22.11
CA GLY A 85 7.68 1.27 23.20
C GLY A 85 7.23 -0.19 23.30
N GLU A 86 5.93 -0.39 23.54
CA GLU A 86 5.30 -1.71 23.64
C GLU A 86 5.49 -2.51 22.35
N ILE A 87 5.68 -3.83 22.50
CA ILE A 87 5.89 -4.75 21.37
C ILE A 87 4.53 -5.13 20.79
N LEU A 88 4.37 -4.89 19.48
CA LEU A 88 3.20 -5.30 18.68
C LEU A 88 3.36 -6.72 18.11
N GLY A 89 4.59 -7.14 17.84
CA GLY A 89 4.92 -8.48 17.36
C GLY A 89 6.42 -8.77 17.49
N GLU A 90 6.78 -10.04 17.68
CA GLU A 90 8.16 -10.50 17.82
C GLU A 90 8.33 -11.85 17.11
N TRP A 91 9.43 -11.99 16.35
CA TRP A 91 9.74 -13.20 15.58
C TRP A 91 11.19 -13.61 15.77
N GLU A 92 11.41 -14.92 15.96
CA GLU A 92 12.74 -15.51 16.06
C GLU A 92 13.25 -15.93 14.67
N LEU A 93 14.45 -15.46 14.33
CA LEU A 93 15.16 -15.78 13.10
C LEU A 93 16.37 -16.66 13.40
N THR A 94 16.37 -17.91 12.98
CA THR A 94 17.59 -18.72 12.99
C THR A 94 18.57 -18.21 11.93
N LEU A 95 19.75 -17.80 12.35
CA LEU A 95 20.76 -17.23 11.46
C LEU A 95 21.68 -18.32 10.90
N ALA A 96 22.07 -18.16 9.63
CA ALA A 96 23.01 -19.05 8.96
C ALA A 96 24.40 -18.40 8.90
N ASN A 97 25.44 -19.15 9.27
CA ASN A 97 26.83 -18.70 9.17
C ASN A 97 27.37 -18.89 7.74
N LEU A 98 26.84 -18.10 6.80
CA LEU A 98 27.20 -18.14 5.38
C LEU A 98 27.60 -16.75 4.83
N GLY A 99 27.92 -15.80 5.73
CA GLY A 99 28.16 -14.40 5.38
C GLY A 99 26.88 -13.57 5.30
N LEU A 100 26.91 -12.51 4.48
CA LEU A 100 25.81 -11.56 4.30
C LEU A 100 24.54 -12.25 3.76
N ARG A 101 23.44 -12.14 4.52
CA ARG A 101 22.19 -12.78 4.14
C ARG A 101 20.97 -11.92 4.46
N GLU A 102 20.01 -11.94 3.55
CA GLU A 102 18.67 -11.38 3.77
C GLU A 102 17.74 -12.45 4.36
N TYR A 103 17.01 -12.08 5.40
CA TYR A 103 15.99 -12.90 6.05
C TYR A 103 14.63 -12.23 5.85
N LEU A 104 13.72 -12.90 5.13
CA LEU A 104 12.35 -12.46 4.87
C LEU A 104 11.39 -13.27 5.76
N VAL A 105 10.53 -12.57 6.50
CA VAL A 105 9.47 -13.18 7.32
C VAL A 105 8.13 -12.63 6.91
N TYR A 106 7.15 -13.53 6.80
CA TYR A 106 5.75 -13.21 6.54
C TYR A 106 4.96 -13.24 7.85
N THR A 107 4.14 -12.22 8.08
CA THR A 107 3.42 -11.95 9.34
C THR A 107 1.91 -12.16 9.23
N PHE A 108 1.43 -12.96 8.27
CA PHE A 108 0.00 -13.14 7.96
C PHE A 108 -0.90 -13.56 9.12
N GLN A 109 -0.34 -14.01 10.24
CA GLN A 109 -1.09 -14.45 11.43
C GLN A 109 -1.12 -13.39 12.54
N ASP A 110 -0.26 -12.38 12.44
CA ASP A 110 -0.07 -11.35 13.44
C ASP A 110 -0.79 -10.10 12.93
N CYS A 111 -2.00 -9.84 13.43
CA CYS A 111 -2.82 -8.69 13.05
C CYS A 111 -2.19 -7.37 13.54
N ILE A 112 -1.08 -6.98 12.93
CA ILE A 112 -0.36 -5.74 13.24
C ILE A 112 -0.87 -4.67 12.28
N LEU A 113 -1.49 -3.65 12.85
CA LEU A 113 -2.02 -2.50 12.14
C LEU A 113 -1.11 -1.31 12.37
N PHE A 114 -0.96 -0.49 11.36
CA PHE A 114 -0.27 0.78 11.43
C PHE A 114 -1.22 1.91 11.05
N ASP A 115 -1.25 2.94 11.88
CA ASP A 115 -2.05 4.13 11.65
C ASP A 115 -1.24 5.16 10.84
N GLU A 116 -1.94 5.92 10.01
CA GLU A 116 -1.38 7.01 9.23
C GLU A 116 -0.58 8.00 10.10
N ASN A 117 0.62 8.36 9.64
CA ASN A 117 1.48 9.39 10.24
C ASN A 117 1.92 9.12 11.69
N GLN A 118 1.77 7.88 12.18
CA GLN A 118 2.34 7.45 13.46
C GLN A 118 3.72 6.83 13.30
N ASN A 119 4.56 6.97 14.32
CA ASN A 119 5.89 6.37 14.33
C ASN A 119 5.82 4.94 14.88
N TYR A 120 6.60 4.06 14.27
CA TYR A 120 6.81 2.69 14.72
C TYR A 120 8.29 2.34 14.64
N TRP A 121 8.67 1.26 15.31
CA TRP A 121 10.05 0.79 15.35
C TRP A 121 10.16 -0.66 14.96
N ILE A 122 11.15 -0.99 14.15
CA ILE A 122 11.60 -2.37 13.94
C ILE A 122 12.93 -2.56 14.66
N SER A 123 12.96 -3.44 15.66
CA SER A 123 14.14 -3.71 16.48
C SER A 123 14.74 -5.09 16.19
N VAL A 124 16.03 -5.23 16.47
CA VAL A 124 16.76 -6.49 16.44
C VAL A 124 17.56 -6.62 17.72
N ARG A 125 17.44 -7.77 18.38
CA ARG A 125 18.25 -8.19 19.54
C ARG A 125 18.70 -9.64 19.36
N PRO A 126 19.72 -10.12 20.10
CA PRO A 126 20.05 -11.54 20.09
C PRO A 126 18.89 -12.38 20.63
N GLY A 127 18.68 -13.55 20.03
CA GLY A 127 17.75 -14.57 20.51
C GLY A 127 18.34 -15.48 21.57
N THR A 128 19.68 -15.56 21.66
CA THR A 128 20.40 -16.30 22.72
C THR A 128 21.60 -15.50 23.22
N ASP A 129 22.04 -15.78 24.45
CA ASP A 129 23.17 -15.07 25.08
C ASP A 129 24.50 -15.24 24.31
N GLU A 130 24.63 -16.32 23.53
CA GLU A 130 25.80 -16.62 22.71
C GLU A 130 25.74 -16.04 21.29
N THR A 131 24.60 -15.45 20.89
CA THR A 131 24.46 -14.90 19.54
C THR A 131 25.34 -13.68 19.40
N ILE A 132 26.21 -13.70 18.39
CA ILE A 132 26.97 -12.55 17.91
C ILE A 132 26.66 -12.41 16.44
N ALA A 133 26.02 -11.30 16.07
CA ALA A 133 25.65 -11.02 14.69
C ALA A 133 25.85 -9.53 14.38
N THR A 134 25.90 -9.20 13.10
CA THR A 134 25.95 -7.83 12.62
C THR A 134 24.68 -7.52 11.82
N TRP A 135 23.92 -6.51 12.25
CA TRP A 135 22.83 -5.94 11.45
C TRP A 135 23.42 -4.86 10.54
N VAL A 136 23.57 -5.23 9.27
CA VAL A 136 24.39 -4.50 8.28
C VAL A 136 23.83 -3.10 8.03
N TYR A 137 24.69 -2.11 7.83
CA TYR A 137 24.26 -0.73 7.62
C TYR A 137 23.47 -0.53 6.32
N SER A 138 22.54 0.42 6.39
CA SER A 138 21.91 1.03 5.24
C SER A 138 22.91 1.88 4.43
N PRO A 139 22.77 1.97 3.10
CA PRO A 139 23.61 2.84 2.26
C PRO A 139 23.44 4.35 2.55
N SER A 140 22.34 4.76 3.17
CA SER A 140 22.07 6.16 3.56
C SER A 140 22.17 6.35 5.08
N ILE A 141 22.45 7.58 5.51
CA ILE A 141 22.67 7.95 6.92
C ILE A 141 21.59 8.90 7.49
N PHE A 142 20.47 9.05 6.78
CA PHE A 142 19.40 9.98 7.18
C PHE A 142 18.26 9.29 7.94
N TYR A 143 18.52 8.12 8.53
CA TYR A 143 17.52 7.36 9.27
C TYR A 143 17.56 7.72 10.75
N THR A 144 16.38 7.76 11.37
CA THR A 144 16.29 7.76 12.84
C THR A 144 16.37 6.32 13.32
N TYR A 145 17.32 6.06 14.22
CA TYR A 145 17.49 4.76 14.86
C TYR A 145 17.68 4.95 16.36
N SER A 146 17.49 3.90 17.13
CA SER A 146 17.69 3.88 18.56
C SER A 146 18.53 2.68 18.95
N SER A 147 19.44 2.87 19.91
CA SER A 147 20.29 1.80 20.44
C SER A 147 20.00 1.57 21.91
N SER A 148 19.97 0.32 22.33
CA SER A 148 19.87 -0.11 23.71
C SER A 148 21.09 -0.94 24.06
N SER A 149 21.61 -0.73 25.28
CA SER A 149 22.73 -1.50 25.82
C SER A 149 22.39 -2.35 27.04
N ASP A 150 21.10 -2.53 27.31
CA ASP A 150 20.57 -3.09 28.55
C ASP A 150 19.36 -4.00 28.29
N ASN A 151 19.45 -4.79 27.20
CA ASN A 151 18.39 -5.70 26.76
C ASN A 151 17.04 -4.99 26.56
N GLN A 152 17.07 -3.87 25.84
CA GLN A 152 15.90 -3.06 25.46
C GLN A 152 15.16 -2.37 26.64
N LEU A 153 15.77 -2.25 27.81
CA LEU A 153 15.17 -1.52 28.94
C LEU A 153 15.24 -0.01 28.76
N THR A 154 16.33 0.50 28.18
CA THR A 154 16.49 1.92 27.84
C THR A 154 16.99 2.10 26.41
N TRP A 155 16.58 3.22 25.81
CA TRP A 155 16.82 3.52 24.40
C TRP A 155 17.46 4.90 24.23
N SER A 156 18.43 4.99 23.33
CA SER A 156 19.07 6.25 22.93
C SER A 156 18.88 6.49 21.43
N THR A 157 17.98 7.42 21.11
CA THR A 157 17.61 7.75 19.74
C THR A 157 18.56 8.75 19.10
N ASN A 158 19.03 8.43 17.90
CA ASN A 158 20.00 9.20 17.12
C ASN A 158 19.60 9.24 15.63
N THR A 159 20.37 9.95 14.82
CA THR A 159 20.23 9.96 13.35
C THR A 159 21.53 9.48 12.72
N GLY A 160 21.44 8.58 11.74
CA GLY A 160 22.61 7.97 11.10
C GLY A 160 22.23 6.83 10.16
N ALA A 161 23.18 5.93 9.93
CA ALA A 161 22.89 4.68 9.23
C ALA A 161 21.91 3.83 10.06
N ALA A 162 20.88 3.31 9.43
CA ALA A 162 20.00 2.32 10.03
C ALA A 162 20.57 0.90 9.83
N GLY A 163 20.03 -0.07 10.55
CA GLY A 163 20.18 -1.47 10.15
C GLY A 163 19.42 -1.73 8.84
N SER A 164 19.95 -2.53 7.94
CA SER A 164 19.35 -2.81 6.64
C SER A 164 18.09 -3.65 6.80
N CYS A 165 16.95 -3.05 6.51
CA CYS A 165 15.65 -3.70 6.50
C CYS A 165 14.63 -3.09 5.53
N LYS A 166 13.54 -3.84 5.35
CA LYS A 166 12.32 -3.44 4.64
C LYS A 166 11.10 -3.90 5.44
N VAL A 167 10.03 -3.12 5.41
CA VAL A 167 8.71 -3.49 5.94
C VAL A 167 7.70 -3.43 4.81
N TYR A 168 6.89 -4.48 4.70
CA TYR A 168 5.85 -4.66 3.70
C TYR A 168 4.50 -4.70 4.39
N ALA A 169 3.53 -4.01 3.81
CA ALA A 169 2.19 -3.95 4.33
C ALA A 169 1.17 -3.75 3.20
N GLU A 170 -0.10 -3.99 3.49
CA GLU A 170 -1.22 -3.72 2.61
C GLU A 170 -1.93 -2.45 3.08
N GLU A 171 -2.14 -1.50 2.17
CA GLU A 171 -2.83 -0.25 2.48
C GLU A 171 -4.33 -0.49 2.64
N PHE A 172 -4.96 0.13 3.63
CA PHE A 172 -6.42 0.17 3.69
C PHE A 172 -6.95 1.06 2.58
N PHE A 173 -7.70 0.46 1.66
CA PHE A 173 -8.45 1.22 0.67
C PHE A 173 -9.77 1.69 1.27
N TYR A 174 -9.85 2.98 1.54
CA TYR A 174 -11.12 3.65 1.80
C TYR A 174 -11.69 4.10 0.45
N PRO A 175 -12.83 3.55 -0.01
CA PRO A 175 -13.45 4.01 -1.25
C PRO A 175 -13.73 5.50 -1.13
N GLU A 176 -13.43 6.26 -2.18
CA GLU A 176 -13.85 7.66 -2.26
C GLU A 176 -15.38 7.70 -2.14
N ILE A 177 -15.89 8.65 -1.35
CA ILE A 177 -17.32 8.88 -1.24
C ILE A 177 -17.84 9.24 -2.62
N SER A 178 -18.66 8.37 -3.20
CA SER A 178 -19.36 8.66 -4.44
C SER A 178 -20.58 9.52 -4.09
N LEU A 179 -20.49 10.83 -4.35
CA LEU A 179 -21.66 11.70 -4.24
C LEU A 179 -22.79 11.11 -5.10
N GLY A 180 -23.99 11.04 -4.53
CA GLY A 180 -25.14 10.40 -5.15
C GLY A 180 -25.34 8.92 -4.85
N ASP A 181 -24.35 8.21 -4.31
CA ASP A 181 -24.48 6.83 -3.83
C ASP A 181 -24.93 6.84 -2.37
N ILE A 182 -26.22 6.63 -2.17
CA ILE A 182 -26.91 6.82 -0.89
C ILE A 182 -27.06 5.49 -0.17
N ASN A 183 -27.14 4.39 -0.91
CA ASN A 183 -27.22 3.04 -0.37
C ASN A 183 -25.83 2.38 -0.16
N GLU A 184 -24.76 3.05 -0.58
CA GLU A 184 -23.36 2.61 -0.51
C GLU A 184 -23.10 1.28 -1.24
N ASP A 185 -23.83 1.03 -2.33
CA ASP A 185 -23.65 -0.15 -3.16
C ASP A 185 -22.59 0.03 -4.27
N SER A 186 -21.88 1.16 -4.25
CA SER A 186 -20.84 1.56 -5.20
C SER A 186 -21.37 1.89 -6.60
N SER A 187 -22.67 2.12 -6.74
CA SER A 187 -23.31 2.56 -7.98
C SER A 187 -24.20 3.77 -7.70
N VAL A 188 -24.20 4.74 -8.61
CA VAL A 188 -25.20 5.82 -8.60
C VAL A 188 -26.29 5.45 -9.60
N ASP A 189 -27.47 5.08 -9.11
CA ASP A 189 -28.58 4.65 -9.94
C ASP A 189 -29.97 5.11 -9.44
N VAL A 190 -31.03 4.51 -9.98
CA VAL A 190 -32.40 4.89 -9.66
C VAL A 190 -32.79 4.54 -8.21
N ILE A 191 -32.12 3.59 -7.57
CA ILE A 191 -32.36 3.19 -6.19
C ILE A 191 -31.97 4.33 -5.24
N ASP A 192 -30.87 5.04 -5.51
CA ASP A 192 -30.47 6.23 -4.75
C ASP A 192 -31.54 7.32 -4.83
N ILE A 193 -32.04 7.59 -6.04
CA ILE A 193 -33.15 8.54 -6.24
C ILE A 193 -34.39 8.10 -5.44
N VAL A 194 -34.73 6.82 -5.45
CA VAL A 194 -35.88 6.30 -4.69
C VAL A 194 -35.70 6.54 -3.19
N MET A 195 -34.47 6.46 -2.67
CA MET A 195 -34.15 6.78 -1.28
C MET A 195 -34.31 8.27 -0.97
N ILE A 196 -33.85 9.17 -1.85
CA ILE A 196 -34.10 10.61 -1.70
C ILE A 196 -35.60 10.90 -1.71
N VAL A 197 -36.34 10.32 -2.67
CA VAL A 197 -37.80 10.50 -2.76
C VAL A 197 -38.46 10.06 -1.45
N ALA A 198 -38.09 8.89 -0.93
CA ALA A 198 -38.63 8.40 0.32
C ALA A 198 -38.34 9.33 1.51
N TYR A 199 -37.15 9.92 1.54
CA TYR A 199 -36.76 10.92 2.53
C TYR A 199 -37.59 12.21 2.43
N ILE A 200 -37.62 12.85 1.27
CA ILE A 200 -38.34 14.13 1.09
C ILE A 200 -39.86 13.97 1.26
N THR A 201 -40.42 12.79 0.98
CA THR A 201 -41.84 12.50 1.24
C THR A 201 -42.13 11.99 2.64
N ASN A 202 -41.14 11.95 3.54
CA ASN A 202 -41.26 11.44 4.91
C ASN A 202 -41.78 9.98 5.00
N THR A 203 -41.44 9.16 4.02
CA THR A 203 -41.83 7.74 3.96
C THR A 203 -40.68 6.78 4.25
N GLY A 204 -39.43 7.27 4.33
CA GLY A 204 -38.26 6.51 4.76
C GLY A 204 -37.18 7.45 5.33
N PRO A 205 -36.63 7.20 6.52
CA PRO A 205 -35.55 8.02 7.07
C PRO A 205 -34.21 7.70 6.39
N LEU A 206 -33.31 8.68 6.40
CA LEU A 206 -31.90 8.52 6.02
C LEU A 206 -31.00 8.88 7.20
N LEU A 207 -29.80 8.29 7.22
CA LEU A 207 -28.73 8.65 8.17
C LEU A 207 -28.04 9.95 7.72
N ASP A 208 -27.40 10.66 8.64
CA ASP A 208 -26.78 11.96 8.36
C ASP A 208 -25.76 11.90 7.21
N TYR A 209 -24.97 10.82 7.12
CA TYR A 209 -24.02 10.64 6.03
C TYR A 209 -24.71 10.39 4.68
N GLN A 210 -25.85 9.69 4.67
CA GLN A 210 -26.64 9.46 3.45
C GLN A 210 -27.27 10.75 2.95
N ILE A 211 -27.65 11.65 3.87
CA ILE A 211 -28.12 13.00 3.54
C ILE A 211 -26.98 13.81 2.92
N ALA A 212 -25.78 13.74 3.51
CA ALA A 212 -24.60 14.41 2.98
C ALA A 212 -24.17 13.86 1.61
N ASN A 213 -24.23 12.54 1.38
CA ASN A 213 -23.91 11.94 0.09
C ASN A 213 -24.92 12.33 -1.00
N GLY A 214 -26.21 12.46 -0.63
CA GLY A 214 -27.27 12.82 -1.57
C GLY A 214 -27.31 14.30 -1.98
N ASP A 215 -26.70 15.20 -1.20
CA ASP A 215 -26.59 16.65 -1.49
C ASP A 215 -25.53 16.92 -2.56
N VAL A 216 -25.84 16.49 -3.80
CA VAL A 216 -24.90 16.51 -4.92
C VAL A 216 -24.63 17.91 -5.46
N ASN A 217 -25.48 18.89 -5.13
CA ASN A 217 -25.26 20.29 -5.49
C ASN A 217 -24.54 21.08 -4.37
N SER A 218 -24.36 20.46 -3.19
CA SER A 218 -23.70 21.02 -2.00
C SER A 218 -24.35 22.29 -1.45
N ASP A 219 -25.68 22.40 -1.53
CA ASP A 219 -26.45 23.54 -1.01
C ASP A 219 -26.93 23.34 0.44
N GLN A 220 -26.54 22.22 1.06
CA GLN A 220 -26.87 21.78 2.42
C GLN A 220 -28.32 21.32 2.60
N SER A 221 -29.08 21.16 1.52
CA SER A 221 -30.46 20.70 1.54
C SER A 221 -30.65 19.52 0.61
N LEU A 222 -30.99 18.35 1.16
CA LEU A 222 -31.37 17.21 0.32
C LEU A 222 -32.80 17.37 -0.19
N ASP A 223 -32.97 17.76 -1.46
CA ASP A 223 -34.28 18.02 -2.06
C ASP A 223 -34.44 17.55 -3.52
N VAL A 224 -35.41 18.13 -4.23
CA VAL A 224 -35.73 17.73 -5.61
C VAL A 224 -34.64 18.19 -6.60
N LEU A 225 -33.86 19.20 -6.28
CA LEU A 225 -32.78 19.69 -7.12
C LEU A 225 -31.65 18.66 -7.23
N ASP A 226 -31.33 17.96 -6.13
CA ASP A 226 -30.37 16.84 -6.13
C ASP A 226 -30.85 15.70 -7.01
N ILE A 227 -32.14 15.34 -6.92
CA ILE A 227 -32.74 14.33 -7.78
C ILE A 227 -32.57 14.70 -9.26
N VAL A 228 -32.82 15.97 -9.63
CA VAL A 228 -32.69 16.42 -11.02
C VAL A 228 -31.25 16.29 -11.50
N GLN A 229 -30.27 16.61 -10.67
CA GLN A 229 -28.86 16.46 -11.00
C GLN A 229 -28.46 14.99 -11.16
N LEU A 230 -28.86 14.13 -10.21
CA LEU A 230 -28.62 12.68 -10.27
C LEU A 230 -29.24 12.01 -11.49
N VAL A 231 -30.48 12.38 -11.85
CA VAL A 231 -31.09 11.90 -13.10
C VAL A 231 -30.25 12.32 -14.31
N GLY A 232 -29.71 13.55 -14.29
CA GLY A 232 -28.78 14.02 -15.31
C GLY A 232 -27.55 13.13 -15.43
N GLU A 233 -26.93 12.77 -14.31
CA GLU A 233 -25.75 11.91 -14.25
C GLU A 233 -26.05 10.47 -14.70
N ILE A 234 -27.17 9.89 -14.25
CA ILE A 234 -27.59 8.52 -14.59
C ILE A 234 -27.95 8.39 -16.07
N VAL A 235 -28.63 9.38 -16.63
CA VAL A 235 -29.16 9.31 -18.01
C VAL A 235 -28.14 9.81 -19.03
N ASN A 236 -27.27 10.75 -18.67
CA ASN A 236 -26.28 11.33 -19.57
C ASN A 236 -24.97 10.54 -19.55
N THR A 237 -25.07 9.26 -19.90
CA THR A 237 -23.90 8.43 -20.18
C THR A 237 -23.21 8.96 -21.44
N GLU A 238 -21.96 9.41 -21.30
CA GLU A 238 -21.15 9.75 -22.47
C GLU A 238 -21.14 8.55 -23.43
N PRO A 239 -21.37 8.76 -24.74
CA PRO A 239 -21.35 7.66 -25.68
C PRO A 239 -19.98 6.98 -25.61
N MET A 240 -19.97 5.65 -25.74
CA MET A 240 -18.75 4.85 -25.79
C MET A 240 -17.68 5.56 -26.63
N PRO A 241 -16.50 5.85 -26.06
CA PRO A 241 -15.49 6.66 -26.73
C PRO A 241 -15.11 6.04 -28.06
N ASN A 242 -15.06 6.85 -29.11
CA ASN A 242 -14.71 6.36 -30.44
C ASN A 242 -13.24 5.90 -30.45
N PHE A 243 -13.00 4.65 -30.82
CA PHE A 243 -11.65 4.09 -30.94
C PHE A 243 -11.50 3.34 -32.26
N SER A 244 -10.27 3.13 -32.68
CA SER A 244 -9.96 2.34 -33.87
C SER A 244 -8.73 1.49 -33.61
N LEU A 245 -8.88 0.17 -33.70
CA LEU A 245 -7.81 -0.81 -33.54
C LEU A 245 -7.66 -1.67 -34.79
N LEU A 246 -6.43 -2.05 -35.12
CA LEU A 246 -6.16 -2.98 -36.20
C LEU A 246 -6.49 -4.40 -35.75
N ASP A 247 -7.36 -5.10 -36.47
CA ASP A 247 -7.58 -6.53 -36.27
C ASP A 247 -6.46 -7.34 -36.95
N PHE A 248 -5.60 -7.95 -36.14
CA PHE A 248 -4.50 -8.80 -36.60
C PHE A 248 -4.81 -10.31 -36.51
N ASN A 249 -6.04 -10.69 -36.17
CA ASN A 249 -6.44 -12.10 -36.11
C ASN A 249 -6.65 -12.64 -37.54
N PRO A 250 -5.82 -13.58 -38.03
CA PRO A 250 -5.94 -14.11 -39.39
C PRO A 250 -7.21 -14.95 -39.63
N ASN A 251 -7.93 -15.32 -38.56
CA ASN A 251 -9.21 -16.04 -38.65
C ASN A 251 -10.43 -15.10 -38.58
N SER A 252 -10.23 -13.78 -38.51
CA SER A 252 -11.31 -12.81 -38.47
C SER A 252 -11.73 -12.38 -39.88
N ASP A 253 -13.04 -12.17 -40.08
CA ASP A 253 -13.58 -11.56 -41.30
C ASP A 253 -13.08 -10.11 -41.51
N TYR A 254 -12.58 -9.48 -40.43
CA TYR A 254 -12.02 -8.13 -40.42
C TYR A 254 -10.48 -8.12 -40.43
N TYR A 255 -9.82 -9.23 -40.76
CA TYR A 255 -8.36 -9.32 -40.76
C TYR A 255 -7.69 -8.19 -41.56
N ASN A 256 -6.72 -7.52 -40.93
CA ASN A 256 -6.01 -6.32 -41.38
C ASN A 256 -6.89 -5.07 -41.62
N GLN A 257 -8.07 -5.00 -41.01
CA GLN A 257 -8.93 -3.82 -41.04
C GLN A 257 -8.92 -3.11 -39.68
N SER A 258 -9.14 -1.80 -39.73
CA SER A 258 -9.38 -0.99 -38.54
C SER A 258 -10.83 -1.17 -38.09
N ILE A 259 -11.02 -1.73 -36.89
CA ILE A 259 -12.31 -1.94 -36.26
C ILE A 259 -12.49 -0.99 -35.07
N GLY A 260 -13.73 -0.60 -34.79
CA GLY A 260 -14.09 0.29 -33.69
C GLY A 260 -15.55 0.18 -33.29
N PRO A 261 -16.03 1.05 -32.39
CA PRO A 261 -17.44 1.14 -31.99
C PRO A 261 -18.43 1.16 -33.15
N GLU A 262 -18.06 1.85 -34.23
CA GLU A 262 -18.89 1.98 -35.44
C GLU A 262 -18.97 0.68 -36.26
N THR A 263 -17.97 -0.21 -36.15
CA THR A 263 -17.94 -1.48 -36.89
C THR A 263 -19.00 -2.47 -36.39
N PHE A 264 -19.28 -2.48 -35.09
CA PHE A 264 -20.23 -3.41 -34.44
C PHE A 264 -21.36 -2.65 -33.74
N SER A 265 -21.83 -1.56 -34.36
CA SER A 265 -22.87 -0.71 -33.78
C SER A 265 -24.14 -1.52 -33.50
N ASN A 266 -24.56 -1.54 -32.23
CA ASN A 266 -25.69 -2.34 -31.71
C ASN A 266 -25.52 -3.87 -31.76
N GLU A 267 -24.32 -4.37 -32.06
CA GLU A 267 -24.03 -5.81 -32.06
C GLU A 267 -23.29 -6.27 -30.79
N VAL A 268 -22.63 -5.35 -30.08
CA VAL A 268 -21.84 -5.64 -28.89
C VAL A 268 -22.16 -4.67 -27.75
N SER A 269 -22.21 -5.19 -26.52
CA SER A 269 -22.40 -4.41 -25.29
C SER A 269 -21.08 -4.02 -24.61
N CYS A 270 -19.97 -4.64 -24.98
CA CYS A 270 -18.64 -4.33 -24.46
C CYS A 270 -17.53 -4.71 -25.45
N TYR A 271 -16.37 -4.05 -25.32
CA TYR A 271 -15.14 -4.40 -26.01
C TYR A 271 -14.09 -4.83 -24.99
N TYR A 272 -13.50 -6.00 -25.18
CA TYR A 272 -12.42 -6.51 -24.35
C TYR A 272 -11.09 -6.43 -25.11
N PHE A 273 -10.13 -5.68 -24.56
CA PHE A 273 -8.78 -5.58 -25.11
C PHE A 273 -7.84 -6.54 -24.37
N GLY A 274 -7.80 -7.78 -24.84
CA GLY A 274 -6.86 -8.77 -24.32
C GLY A 274 -5.43 -8.47 -24.74
N LYS A 275 -4.49 -8.51 -23.79
CA LYS A 275 -3.05 -8.59 -24.09
C LYS A 275 -2.73 -10.02 -24.53
N GLN A 276 -2.00 -10.17 -25.63
CA GLN A 276 -1.50 -11.50 -26.03
C GLN A 276 -0.53 -12.00 -24.95
N GLY A 277 -0.83 -13.16 -24.37
CA GLY A 277 0.07 -13.90 -23.48
C GLY A 277 1.25 -14.50 -24.21
#